data_AF-A0A9E1ZJ85-F1
#
_entry.id   AF-A0A9E1ZJ85-F1
#
_cell.length_a   1.000
_cell.length_b   1.000
_cell.length_c   1.000
_cell.angle_alpha   90.00
_cell.angle_beta   90.00
_cell.angle_gamma   90.00
#
_symmetry.space_group_name_H-M   'P 1'
#
loop_
_entity.id
_entity.type
_entity.pdbx_description
1 polymer ?
#
loop_
_entity_poly.entity_id
_entity_poly.type
_entity_poly.pdbx_seq_one_letter_code
_entity_poly.pdbx_strand_id
1 'polypeptide(L)'
;QTVCLSNLKQWGLVWQYYTDENEGYFSKGIDVKNMSGWWRGEWVASLEKFWRKQDILLCPSAKLARSNRSPNYTLKPVDKYKRDSWDAVGSWNASFKHGGISGQSIPTRASYGNNNWLYNAPRDIQGRSKDWHWRTINPSGHDLNQIPMFMDMMWRGGGPMKSRMAPPQYNGEWSGYGQEMKHFAMDRHNGGIQGVFMDHSARHVPIKKLWKLHWHKNWQRDYGGYKPAWPRWMAGFPEH
;
A
#
# COMPACT_ATOMS: atom_id res chain seq x y z
N GLN A 1 15.09 -2.14 -10.24
CA GLN A 1 14.61 -1.30 -9.12
C GLN A 1 14.19 0.10 -9.60
N THR A 2 14.91 0.72 -10.54
CA THR A 2 14.61 2.06 -11.09
C THR A 2 13.18 2.25 -11.63
N VAL A 3 12.65 1.29 -12.40
CA VAL A 3 11.28 1.36 -12.94
C VAL A 3 10.22 1.34 -11.83
N CYS A 4 10.47 0.64 -10.73
CA CYS A 4 9.55 0.63 -9.58
C CYS A 4 9.43 2.03 -8.97
N LEU A 5 10.57 2.69 -8.74
CA LEU A 5 10.62 4.07 -8.26
C LEU A 5 9.96 5.06 -9.22
N SER A 6 10.16 4.90 -10.54
CA SER A 6 9.48 5.71 -11.55
C SER A 6 7.96 5.57 -11.49
N ASN A 7 7.45 4.33 -11.41
CA ASN A 7 6.01 4.07 -11.27
C ASN A 7 5.44 4.67 -9.97
N LEU A 8 6.18 4.57 -8.86
CA LEU A 8 5.78 5.17 -7.59
C LEU A 8 5.78 6.70 -7.63
N LYS A 9 6.76 7.32 -8.30
CA LYS A 9 6.75 8.77 -8.54
C LYS A 9 5.51 9.18 -9.33
N GLN A 10 5.11 8.40 -10.34
CA GLN A 10 3.86 8.62 -11.07
C GLN A 10 2.63 8.44 -10.17
N TRP A 11 2.59 7.45 -9.27
CA TRP A 11 1.52 7.33 -8.27
C TRP A 11 1.40 8.56 -7.36
N GLY A 12 2.53 9.16 -6.96
CA GLY A 12 2.54 10.42 -6.22
C GLY A 12 1.89 11.55 -7.01
N LEU A 13 2.26 11.71 -8.29
CA LEU A 13 1.67 12.71 -9.18
C LEU A 13 0.17 12.47 -9.43
N VAL A 14 -0.26 11.21 -9.54
CA VAL A 14 -1.69 10.86 -9.67
C VAL A 14 -2.48 11.37 -8.47
N TRP A 15 -1.94 11.21 -7.26
CA TRP A 15 -2.58 11.78 -6.06
C TRP A 15 -2.54 13.31 -6.07
N GLN A 16 -1.43 13.93 -6.46
CA GLN A 16 -1.34 15.38 -6.59
C GLN A 16 -2.43 15.95 -7.50
N TYR A 17 -2.57 15.39 -8.71
CA TYR A 17 -3.60 15.82 -9.66
C TYR A 17 -5.01 15.64 -9.09
N TYR A 18 -5.27 14.54 -8.39
CA TYR A 18 -6.56 14.37 -7.71
C TYR A 18 -6.76 15.48 -6.68
N THR A 19 -5.78 15.76 -5.82
CA THR A 19 -5.93 16.73 -4.74
C THR A 19 -6.00 18.16 -5.26
N ASP A 20 -5.33 18.50 -6.35
CA ASP A 20 -5.42 19.82 -7.00
C ASP A 20 -6.85 20.12 -7.47
N GLU A 21 -7.56 19.12 -7.96
CA GLU A 21 -8.97 19.23 -8.35
C GLU A 21 -9.95 19.18 -7.16
N ASN A 22 -9.46 18.90 -5.94
CA ASN A 22 -10.26 18.69 -4.74
C ASN A 22 -9.79 19.56 -3.57
N GLU A 23 -9.35 20.79 -3.85
CA GLU A 23 -8.96 21.80 -2.84
C GLU A 23 -7.89 21.29 -1.85
N GLY A 24 -6.98 20.46 -2.33
CA GLY A 24 -5.91 19.84 -1.54
C GLY A 24 -6.34 18.63 -0.69
N TYR A 25 -7.59 18.16 -0.81
CA TYR A 25 -8.10 17.01 -0.06
C TYR A 25 -7.99 15.69 -0.82
N PHE A 26 -7.64 14.62 -0.09
CA PHE A 26 -7.74 13.24 -0.58
C PHE A 26 -9.20 12.80 -0.70
N SER A 27 -9.42 11.68 -1.40
CA SER A 27 -10.75 11.06 -1.49
C SER A 27 -11.31 10.67 -0.12
N LYS A 28 -12.63 10.47 -0.02
CA LYS A 28 -13.31 10.13 1.24
C LYS A 28 -12.92 8.76 1.79
N GLY A 29 -12.36 7.88 0.97
CA GLY A 29 -12.02 6.50 1.35
C GLY A 29 -13.22 5.56 1.51
N ILE A 30 -14.44 6.05 1.25
CA ILE A 30 -15.71 5.31 1.31
C ILE A 30 -16.71 5.87 0.29
N ASP A 31 -17.85 5.18 0.18
CA ASP A 31 -19.04 5.63 -0.56
C ASP A 31 -18.77 5.92 -2.04
N VAL A 32 -17.81 5.20 -2.63
CA VAL A 32 -17.53 5.26 -4.06
C VAL A 32 -18.51 4.40 -4.84
N LYS A 33 -19.02 4.95 -5.95
CA LYS A 33 -19.98 4.28 -6.83
C LYS A 33 -19.47 2.89 -7.22
N ASN A 34 -20.34 1.89 -7.09
CA ASN A 34 -20.04 0.48 -7.37
C ASN A 34 -18.99 -0.18 -6.45
N MET A 35 -18.68 0.41 -5.29
CA MET A 35 -17.86 -0.22 -4.24
C MET A 35 -18.66 -0.37 -2.95
N SER A 36 -19.29 -1.52 -2.72
CA SER A 36 -19.90 -1.82 -1.42
C SER A 36 -18.92 -2.57 -0.51
N GLY A 37 -18.60 -1.99 0.66
CA GLY A 37 -17.79 -2.63 1.70
C GLY A 37 -16.29 -2.78 1.40
N TRP A 38 -15.81 -2.28 0.25
CA TRP A 38 -14.45 -2.50 -0.24
C TRP A 38 -13.49 -1.30 -0.07
N TRP A 39 -13.51 -0.70 1.11
CA TRP A 39 -12.84 0.59 1.41
C TRP A 39 -11.30 0.58 1.35
N ARG A 40 -10.65 -0.58 1.39
CA ARG A 40 -9.17 -0.66 1.28
C ARG A 40 -8.66 -0.41 -0.14
N GLY A 41 -9.51 -0.62 -1.14
CA GLY A 41 -9.16 -0.39 -2.54
C GLY A 41 -9.88 0.83 -3.11
N GLU A 42 -10.36 1.74 -2.26
CA GLU A 42 -11.15 2.89 -2.72
C GLU A 42 -10.40 3.73 -3.75
N TRP A 43 -9.09 3.87 -3.58
CA TRP A 43 -8.22 4.61 -4.48
C TRP A 43 -8.26 4.06 -5.91
N VAL A 44 -8.58 2.78 -6.10
CA VAL A 44 -8.68 2.16 -7.43
C VAL A 44 -9.77 2.85 -8.24
N ALA A 45 -10.90 3.19 -7.59
CA ALA A 45 -12.00 3.89 -8.22
C ALA A 45 -11.74 5.39 -8.33
N SER A 46 -11.33 6.01 -7.22
CA SER A 46 -11.13 7.46 -7.15
C SER A 46 -10.02 7.96 -8.09
N LEU A 47 -9.03 7.11 -8.37
CA LEU A 47 -7.92 7.44 -9.27
C LEU A 47 -8.07 6.81 -10.67
N GLU A 48 -9.19 6.17 -10.97
CA GLU A 48 -9.43 5.39 -12.20
C GLU A 48 -9.06 6.15 -13.48
N LYS A 49 -9.49 7.41 -13.57
CA LYS A 49 -9.23 8.27 -14.75
C LYS A 49 -7.75 8.51 -15.03
N PHE A 50 -6.90 8.40 -14.01
CA PHE A 50 -5.48 8.71 -14.10
C PHE A 50 -4.64 7.46 -14.39
N TRP A 51 -4.80 6.38 -13.62
CA TRP A 51 -3.92 5.21 -13.74
C TRP A 51 -4.20 4.37 -14.99
N ARG A 52 -5.41 4.43 -15.55
CA ARG A 52 -5.76 3.74 -16.81
C ARG A 52 -4.91 4.16 -17.99
N LYS A 53 -4.36 5.37 -17.97
CA LYS A 53 -3.55 5.92 -19.06
C LYS A 53 -2.06 5.56 -18.95
N GLN A 54 -1.60 5.09 -17.80
CA GLN A 54 -0.18 5.11 -17.44
C GLN A 54 0.47 3.71 -17.29
N ASP A 55 -0.32 2.63 -17.26
CA ASP A 55 0.21 1.27 -17.07
C ASP A 55 1.16 1.08 -15.84
N ILE A 56 0.87 1.79 -14.76
CA ILE A 56 1.71 1.91 -13.55
C ILE A 56 1.36 0.93 -12.43
N LEU A 57 0.46 -0.03 -12.66
CA LEU A 57 -0.09 -0.89 -11.59
C LEU A 57 0.90 -1.93 -11.05
N LEU A 58 1.88 -2.32 -11.86
CA LEU A 58 2.81 -3.41 -11.54
C LEU A 58 4.23 -2.90 -11.35
N CYS A 59 4.85 -3.40 -10.31
CA CYS A 59 6.28 -3.42 -10.11
C CYS A 59 6.87 -4.51 -11.00
N PRO A 60 7.94 -4.22 -11.76
CA PRO A 60 8.63 -5.25 -12.55
C PRO A 60 9.20 -6.40 -11.71
N SER A 61 9.32 -6.25 -10.40
CA SER A 61 9.73 -7.31 -9.47
C SER A 61 8.55 -8.14 -8.93
N ALA A 62 7.31 -7.88 -9.34
CA ALA A 62 6.12 -8.60 -8.88
C ALA A 62 5.45 -9.38 -10.04
N LYS A 63 6.23 -10.25 -10.71
CA LYS A 63 5.83 -10.92 -11.95
C LYS A 63 4.99 -12.19 -11.74
N LEU A 64 4.84 -12.63 -10.49
CA LEU A 64 4.21 -13.90 -10.16
C LEU A 64 2.85 -13.70 -9.48
N ALA A 65 2.15 -14.80 -9.25
CA ALA A 65 1.02 -14.92 -8.36
C ALA A 65 1.30 -16.02 -7.35
N ARG A 66 0.70 -15.94 -6.16
CA ARG A 66 0.78 -17.03 -5.18
C ARG A 66 -0.38 -18.02 -5.36
N SER A 67 -0.13 -19.28 -5.07
CA SER A 67 -1.14 -20.34 -5.20
C SER A 67 -2.27 -20.26 -4.18
N ASN A 68 -1.96 -19.90 -2.92
CA ASN A 68 -2.92 -19.81 -1.83
C ASN A 68 -2.39 -18.91 -0.70
N ARG A 69 -3.16 -18.78 0.39
CA ARG A 69 -2.85 -17.95 1.57
C ARG A 69 -2.07 -18.67 2.68
N SER A 70 -1.67 -19.92 2.47
CA SER A 70 -0.91 -20.68 3.47
C SER A 70 0.54 -20.18 3.59
N PRO A 71 1.29 -20.55 4.64
CA PRO A 71 2.73 -20.32 4.72
C PRO A 71 3.55 -20.99 3.62
N ASN A 72 3.12 -22.17 3.15
CA ASN A 72 3.83 -22.96 2.14
C ASN A 72 3.30 -22.71 0.72
N TYR A 73 2.92 -21.46 0.43
CA TYR A 73 2.44 -21.08 -0.89
C TYR A 73 3.54 -21.23 -1.94
N THR A 74 3.16 -21.57 -3.17
CA THR A 74 4.06 -21.56 -4.32
C THR A 74 3.83 -20.31 -5.16
N LEU A 75 4.86 -19.89 -5.89
CA LEU A 75 4.77 -18.78 -6.85
C LEU A 75 4.61 -19.32 -8.27
N LYS A 76 3.69 -18.71 -9.03
CA LYS A 76 3.32 -19.13 -10.38
C LYS A 76 3.42 -17.95 -11.34
N PRO A 77 3.96 -18.13 -12.55
CA PRO A 77 3.96 -17.09 -13.56
C PRO A 77 2.55 -16.61 -13.88
N VAL A 78 2.42 -15.31 -14.13
CA VAL A 78 1.18 -14.70 -14.60
C VAL A 78 1.48 -13.70 -15.69
N ASP A 79 0.65 -13.72 -16.72
CA ASP A 79 0.70 -12.70 -17.76
C ASP A 79 -0.03 -11.44 -17.28
N LYS A 80 0.57 -10.31 -17.60
CA LYS A 80 -0.07 -9.02 -17.44
C LYS A 80 -1.36 -8.97 -18.26
N TYR A 81 -2.43 -8.45 -17.67
CA TYR A 81 -3.76 -8.31 -18.30
C TYR A 81 -4.49 -9.60 -18.68
N LYS A 82 -4.00 -10.78 -18.26
CA LYS A 82 -4.77 -12.02 -18.41
C LYS A 82 -5.44 -12.40 -17.10
N ARG A 83 -6.64 -12.96 -17.23
CA ARG A 83 -7.35 -13.57 -16.09
C ARG A 83 -6.63 -14.86 -15.71
N ASP A 84 -6.50 -15.08 -14.41
CA ASP A 84 -5.90 -16.27 -13.83
C ASP A 84 -6.72 -16.75 -12.62
N SER A 85 -6.55 -18.03 -12.29
CA SER A 85 -7.21 -18.68 -11.16
C SER A 85 -6.42 -18.60 -9.84
N TRP A 86 -5.26 -17.93 -9.82
CA TRP A 86 -4.42 -17.84 -8.63
C TRP A 86 -5.02 -16.92 -7.55
N ASP A 87 -4.41 -16.92 -6.37
CA ASP A 87 -4.95 -16.18 -5.22
C ASP A 87 -5.08 -14.68 -5.52
N ALA A 88 -6.03 -14.06 -4.84
CA ALA A 88 -6.29 -12.64 -4.93
C ALA A 88 -5.21 -11.79 -4.25
N VAL A 89 -4.46 -12.34 -3.29
CA VAL A 89 -3.44 -11.60 -2.53
C VAL A 89 -2.05 -11.84 -3.12
N GLY A 90 -1.15 -10.87 -2.93
CA GLY A 90 0.20 -10.89 -3.44
C GLY A 90 1.22 -11.45 -2.45
N SER A 91 2.48 -11.18 -2.73
CA SER A 91 3.64 -11.49 -1.89
C SER A 91 4.86 -10.66 -2.32
N TRP A 92 6.04 -10.96 -1.79
CA TRP A 92 7.31 -10.31 -2.09
C TRP A 92 7.63 -10.26 -3.59
N ASN A 93 7.39 -11.33 -4.35
CA ASN A 93 7.50 -11.38 -5.82
C ASN A 93 6.16 -11.67 -6.52
N ALA A 94 5.04 -11.52 -5.80
CA ALA A 94 3.71 -11.75 -6.37
C ALA A 94 2.84 -10.50 -6.35
N SER A 95 2.20 -10.24 -7.47
CA SER A 95 1.12 -9.26 -7.59
C SER A 95 -0.16 -9.79 -6.94
N PHE A 96 -1.07 -8.88 -6.59
CA PHE A 96 -2.41 -9.17 -6.08
C PHE A 96 -3.45 -8.84 -7.15
N LYS A 97 -4.65 -9.41 -7.06
CA LYS A 97 -5.75 -9.10 -7.97
C LYS A 97 -6.28 -7.68 -7.72
N HIS A 98 -6.05 -6.80 -8.69
CA HIS A 98 -6.31 -5.37 -8.57
C HIS A 98 -7.77 -5.07 -8.20
N GLY A 99 -8.69 -5.81 -8.83
CA GLY A 99 -10.14 -5.67 -8.65
C GLY A 99 -10.80 -5.14 -9.93
N GLY A 100 -12.07 -5.45 -10.11
CA GLY A 100 -12.88 -4.90 -11.20
C GLY A 100 -13.78 -3.81 -10.64
N ILE A 101 -13.41 -2.56 -10.84
CA ILE A 101 -14.31 -1.42 -10.63
C ILE A 101 -14.65 -0.94 -12.03
N SER A 102 -15.94 -0.76 -12.33
CA SER A 102 -16.49 -0.29 -13.61
C SER A 102 -16.76 -1.30 -14.74
N GLY A 103 -16.73 -2.62 -14.48
CA GLY A 103 -17.22 -3.62 -15.45
C GLY A 103 -16.44 -3.71 -16.77
N GLN A 104 -15.27 -3.06 -16.85
CA GLN A 104 -14.40 -3.07 -18.03
C GLN A 104 -13.32 -4.16 -17.93
N SER A 105 -12.70 -4.53 -19.06
CA SER A 105 -11.53 -5.42 -19.11
C SER A 105 -10.27 -4.66 -18.68
N ILE A 106 -10.02 -4.60 -17.38
CA ILE A 106 -8.91 -3.86 -16.74
C ILE A 106 -7.85 -4.81 -16.19
N PRO A 107 -6.64 -4.29 -15.85
CA PRO A 107 -5.54 -5.08 -15.38
C PRO A 107 -5.93 -5.94 -14.20
N THR A 108 -5.73 -7.24 -14.38
CA THR A 108 -6.14 -8.25 -13.42
C THR A 108 -5.33 -8.16 -12.15
N ARG A 109 -4.15 -7.54 -12.21
CA ARG A 109 -3.14 -7.58 -11.16
C ARG A 109 -2.46 -6.24 -10.95
N ALA A 110 -2.13 -5.98 -9.69
CA ALA A 110 -1.37 -4.81 -9.23
C ALA A 110 -0.41 -5.23 -8.12
N SER A 111 0.58 -4.40 -7.83
CA SER A 111 1.57 -4.69 -6.80
C SER A 111 1.94 -3.47 -5.97
N TYR A 112 1.26 -2.35 -6.20
CA TYR A 112 1.34 -1.15 -5.38
C TYR A 112 0.01 -0.93 -4.65
N GLY A 113 0.06 -0.27 -3.51
CA GLY A 113 -1.16 0.07 -2.78
C GLY A 113 -1.01 1.31 -1.93
N ASN A 114 -2.17 1.79 -1.52
CA ASN A 114 -2.33 3.07 -0.85
C ASN A 114 -2.13 2.97 0.66
N ASN A 115 -1.60 4.03 1.26
CA ASN A 115 -1.75 4.29 2.68
C ASN A 115 -3.20 4.72 2.96
N ASN A 116 -3.98 3.87 3.61
CA ASN A 116 -5.40 4.13 3.82
C ASN A 116 -5.68 5.24 4.86
N TRP A 117 -4.66 5.74 5.56
CA TRP A 117 -4.80 6.90 6.44
C TRP A 117 -4.82 8.24 5.69
N LEU A 118 -4.55 8.26 4.38
CA LEU A 118 -4.58 9.51 3.59
C LEU A 118 -5.97 10.13 3.50
N TYR A 119 -7.00 9.30 3.41
CA TYR A 119 -8.36 9.70 3.05
C TYR A 119 -8.93 10.86 3.87
N ASN A 120 -9.70 11.73 3.22
CA ASN A 120 -10.53 12.73 3.91
C ASN A 120 -11.77 12.08 4.53
N ALA A 121 -11.54 11.22 5.51
CA ALA A 121 -12.54 10.34 6.09
C ALA A 121 -13.67 11.13 6.78
N PRO A 122 -14.94 11.00 6.35
CA PRO A 122 -16.07 11.68 7.01
C PRO A 122 -16.48 10.99 8.32
N ARG A 123 -16.12 9.72 8.50
CA ARG A 123 -16.39 8.86 9.65
C ARG A 123 -15.29 7.83 9.80
N ASP A 124 -15.34 7.04 10.86
CA ASP A 124 -14.40 5.92 11.06
C ASP A 124 -14.54 4.88 9.93
N ILE A 125 -13.41 4.40 9.43
CA ILE A 125 -13.35 3.49 8.29
C ILE A 125 -12.66 2.20 8.73
N GLN A 126 -13.38 1.09 8.83
CA GLN A 126 -12.81 -0.23 9.15
C GLN A 126 -11.96 -0.22 10.43
N GLY A 127 -12.46 0.43 11.48
CA GLY A 127 -11.78 0.58 12.77
C GLY A 127 -10.65 1.60 12.81
N ARG A 128 -10.49 2.40 11.75
CA ARG A 128 -9.55 3.54 11.70
C ARG A 128 -10.30 4.81 12.07
N SER A 129 -9.90 5.45 13.16
CA SER A 129 -10.51 6.72 13.61
C SER A 129 -10.38 7.79 12.53
N LYS A 130 -11.47 8.51 12.24
CA LYS A 130 -11.48 9.62 11.29
C LYS A 130 -10.50 10.74 11.67
N ASP A 131 -10.18 10.87 12.96
CA ASP A 131 -9.34 11.97 13.48
C ASP A 131 -7.85 11.72 13.22
N TRP A 132 -7.47 10.46 13.00
CA TRP A 132 -6.07 10.10 12.74
C TRP A 132 -5.69 10.23 11.26
N HIS A 133 -6.67 10.36 10.36
CA HIS A 133 -6.43 10.46 8.93
C HIS A 133 -5.79 11.81 8.56
N TRP A 134 -4.92 11.79 7.55
CA TRP A 134 -4.21 12.96 7.04
C TRP A 134 -5.15 13.99 6.42
N ARG A 135 -6.11 13.54 5.60
CA ARG A 135 -7.15 14.32 4.90
C ARG A 135 -6.65 15.18 3.75
N THR A 136 -5.52 15.87 3.92
CA THR A 136 -4.92 16.77 2.91
C THR A 136 -3.51 16.34 2.54
N ILE A 137 -3.08 16.68 1.32
CA ILE A 137 -1.73 16.38 0.80
C ILE A 137 -0.62 17.23 1.43
N ASN A 138 -0.97 18.40 2.00
CA ASN A 138 -0.02 19.32 2.64
C ASN A 138 -0.40 19.61 4.10
N PRO A 139 -0.39 18.60 5.00
CA PRO A 139 -0.67 18.82 6.41
C PRO A 139 0.42 19.67 7.07
N SER A 140 0.03 20.75 7.74
CA SER A 140 0.96 21.66 8.42
C SER A 140 1.61 21.02 9.66
N GLY A 141 2.85 21.39 9.95
CA GLY A 141 3.56 20.95 11.17
C GLY A 141 4.06 19.50 11.14
N HIS A 142 4.07 18.84 9.97
CA HIS A 142 4.54 17.46 9.82
C HIS A 142 5.65 17.35 8.77
N ASP A 143 6.59 16.43 9.01
CA ASP A 143 7.61 16.07 8.02
C ASP A 143 6.99 15.20 6.91
N LEU A 144 6.70 15.84 5.77
CA LEU A 144 6.09 15.20 4.60
C LEU A 144 6.97 14.10 4.00
N ASN A 145 8.29 14.16 4.23
CA ASN A 145 9.22 13.13 3.80
C ASN A 145 8.98 11.81 4.56
N GLN A 146 8.39 11.81 5.75
CA GLN A 146 8.10 10.60 6.53
C GLN A 146 6.70 10.01 6.30
N ILE A 147 5.83 10.68 5.54
CA ILE A 147 4.43 10.27 5.37
C ILE A 147 4.29 9.47 4.06
N PRO A 148 4.09 8.15 4.11
CA PRO A 148 3.95 7.34 2.92
C PRO A 148 2.59 7.59 2.25
N MET A 149 2.59 7.75 0.93
CA MET A 149 1.35 7.81 0.14
C MET A 149 1.05 6.47 -0.52
N PHE A 150 2.03 5.92 -1.23
CA PHE A 150 1.89 4.70 -2.03
C PHE A 150 3.16 3.86 -1.93
N MET A 151 3.03 2.54 -1.87
CA MET A 151 4.16 1.64 -1.65
C MET A 151 3.99 0.31 -2.38
N ASP A 152 5.06 -0.47 -2.51
CA ASP A 152 4.91 -1.90 -2.81
C ASP A 152 4.02 -2.57 -1.78
N MET A 153 3.22 -3.50 -2.28
CA MET A 153 2.08 -3.97 -1.53
C MET A 153 1.64 -5.36 -2.01
N MET A 154 1.10 -6.17 -1.09
CA MET A 154 0.48 -7.46 -1.40
C MET A 154 -1.06 -7.45 -1.34
N TRP A 155 -1.66 -6.32 -0.94
CA TRP A 155 -3.10 -6.11 -0.95
C TRP A 155 -3.48 -4.65 -1.10
N ARG A 156 -4.50 -4.36 -1.89
CA ARG A 156 -4.94 -3.03 -2.37
C ARG A 156 -4.61 -1.80 -1.50
N GLY A 157 -4.80 -1.86 -0.19
CA GLY A 157 -4.47 -0.77 0.73
C GLY A 157 -4.34 -1.28 2.16
N GLY A 158 -3.64 -0.52 3.00
CA GLY A 158 -3.44 -0.84 4.41
C GLY A 158 -3.35 0.42 5.25
N GLY A 159 -3.81 0.36 6.49
CA GLY A 159 -3.66 1.43 7.47
C GLY A 159 -3.15 0.88 8.80
N PRO A 160 -1.85 0.56 8.91
CA PRO A 160 -1.27 0.04 10.13
C PRO A 160 -1.64 0.89 11.34
N MET A 161 -1.84 0.24 12.49
CA MET A 161 -2.02 0.83 13.81
C MET A 161 -1.66 -0.22 14.86
N LYS A 162 -1.75 0.11 16.16
CA LYS A 162 -1.30 -0.77 17.27
C LYS A 162 -1.71 -2.23 17.12
N SER A 163 -2.97 -2.50 16.78
CA SER A 163 -3.52 -3.85 16.63
C SER A 163 -3.21 -4.54 15.30
N ARG A 164 -2.53 -3.85 14.36
CA ARG A 164 -2.34 -4.25 12.95
C ARG A 164 -0.89 -4.11 12.47
N MET A 165 0.05 -3.93 13.39
CA MET A 165 1.45 -3.63 13.08
C MET A 165 2.45 -4.73 13.48
N ALA A 166 1.98 -5.93 13.79
CA ALA A 166 2.88 -7.04 14.09
C ALA A 166 3.77 -7.38 12.86
N PRO A 167 5.08 -7.62 13.04
CA PRO A 167 5.95 -8.07 11.97
C PRO A 167 5.49 -9.40 11.35
N PRO A 168 5.72 -9.61 10.05
CA PRO A 168 5.42 -10.88 9.41
C PRO A 168 6.35 -11.98 9.93
N GLN A 169 5.86 -13.18 10.21
CA GLN A 169 6.65 -14.32 10.71
C GLN A 169 7.51 -14.98 9.62
N TYR A 170 7.19 -14.73 8.34
CA TYR A 170 7.96 -15.13 7.16
C TYR A 170 7.71 -14.15 6.02
N ASN A 171 8.62 -14.11 5.03
CA ASN A 171 8.52 -13.18 3.90
C ASN A 171 7.27 -13.48 3.04
N GLY A 172 6.35 -12.51 2.96
CA GLY A 172 5.08 -12.67 2.25
C GLY A 172 3.95 -13.30 3.06
N GLU A 173 4.02 -13.25 4.39
CA GLU A 173 2.94 -13.72 5.27
C GLU A 173 1.62 -12.99 4.98
N TRP A 174 0.56 -13.79 4.80
CA TRP A 174 -0.80 -13.31 4.76
C TRP A 174 -1.57 -13.82 5.99
N SER A 175 -1.94 -12.91 6.89
CA SER A 175 -2.71 -13.22 8.11
C SER A 175 -4.09 -12.55 8.10
N GLY A 176 -4.62 -12.25 6.91
CA GLY A 176 -5.91 -11.59 6.74
C GLY A 176 -5.86 -10.07 6.63
N TYR A 177 -7.03 -9.49 6.35
CA TYR A 177 -7.19 -8.07 6.03
C TYR A 177 -6.90 -7.13 7.22
N GLY A 178 -6.93 -7.66 8.46
CA GLY A 178 -6.68 -6.91 9.68
C GLY A 178 -5.20 -6.80 10.07
N GLN A 179 -4.28 -7.45 9.36
CA GLN A 179 -2.84 -7.44 9.66
C GLN A 179 -2.08 -6.58 8.64
N GLU A 180 -2.36 -5.28 8.67
CA GLU A 180 -2.12 -4.36 7.55
C GLU A 180 -0.65 -3.97 7.37
N MET A 181 0.17 -3.93 8.42
CA MET A 181 1.62 -3.73 8.24
C MET A 181 2.26 -4.87 7.44
N LYS A 182 1.78 -6.11 7.63
CA LYS A 182 2.26 -7.26 6.86
C LYS A 182 1.97 -7.10 5.37
N HIS A 183 1.00 -6.27 4.98
CA HIS A 183 0.70 -6.05 3.57
C HIS A 183 1.80 -5.25 2.85
N PHE A 184 2.63 -4.52 3.61
CA PHE A 184 3.78 -3.75 3.11
C PHE A 184 5.11 -4.44 3.45
N ALA A 185 5.22 -5.04 4.63
CA ALA A 185 6.47 -5.60 5.15
C ALA A 185 6.87 -6.90 4.44
N MET A 186 7.62 -6.76 3.35
CA MET A 186 8.15 -7.86 2.55
C MET A 186 9.47 -7.48 1.90
N ASP A 187 10.30 -8.47 1.60
CA ASP A 187 11.54 -8.24 0.85
C ASP A 187 11.30 -8.34 -0.66
N ARG A 188 10.83 -7.25 -1.26
CA ARG A 188 10.70 -7.15 -2.73
C ARG A 188 11.92 -6.51 -3.38
N HIS A 189 12.62 -5.66 -2.63
CA HIS A 189 13.68 -4.81 -3.15
C HIS A 189 14.90 -4.78 -2.22
N ASN A 190 15.62 -5.90 -2.10
CA ASN A 190 16.92 -5.96 -1.41
C ASN A 190 16.87 -5.51 0.05
N GLY A 191 16.10 -6.23 0.87
CA GLY A 191 15.89 -5.93 2.28
C GLY A 191 14.87 -4.83 2.56
N GLY A 192 13.96 -4.58 1.62
CA GLY A 192 12.97 -3.51 1.72
C GLY A 192 11.93 -3.49 0.61
N ILE A 193 11.21 -2.37 0.60
CA ILE A 193 10.23 -2.01 -0.43
C ILE A 193 10.58 -0.65 -1.03
N GLN A 194 9.86 -0.26 -2.07
CA GLN A 194 9.87 1.11 -2.57
C GLN A 194 8.58 1.83 -2.16
N GLY A 195 8.67 3.13 -1.95
CA GLY A 195 7.52 3.97 -1.66
C GLY A 195 7.66 5.40 -2.17
N VAL A 196 6.53 6.07 -2.35
CA VAL A 196 6.43 7.51 -2.58
C VAL A 196 5.80 8.18 -1.37
N PHE A 197 6.33 9.34 -1.00
CA PHE A 197 5.98 10.10 0.20
C PHE A 197 5.27 11.41 -0.15
N MET A 198 4.66 12.08 0.83
CA MET A 198 3.89 13.32 0.60
C MET A 198 4.74 14.48 0.06
N ASP A 199 6.05 14.49 0.32
CA ASP A 199 7.00 15.41 -0.33
C ASP A 199 7.32 15.04 -1.79
N HIS A 200 6.60 14.04 -2.34
CA HIS A 200 6.78 13.44 -3.65
C HIS A 200 8.12 12.73 -3.85
N SER A 201 8.96 12.57 -2.82
CA SER A 201 10.15 11.74 -2.94
C SER A 201 9.74 10.28 -3.13
N ALA A 202 10.35 9.60 -4.11
CA ALA A 202 10.21 8.16 -4.29
C ALA A 202 11.54 7.52 -3.91
N ARG A 203 11.54 6.57 -2.97
CA ARG A 203 12.77 5.98 -2.45
C ARG A 203 12.62 4.59 -1.88
N HIS A 204 13.77 3.97 -1.67
CA HIS A 204 13.88 2.72 -0.96
C HIS A 204 13.59 2.87 0.52
N VAL A 205 12.85 1.91 1.05
CA VAL A 205 12.46 1.82 2.45
C VAL A 205 12.89 0.44 2.95
N PRO A 206 13.95 0.36 3.77
CA PRO A 206 14.32 -0.87 4.47
C PRO A 206 13.12 -1.41 5.25
N ILE A 207 12.91 -2.74 5.29
CA ILE A 207 11.66 -3.32 5.85
C ILE A 207 11.42 -2.83 7.28
N LYS A 208 12.45 -2.82 8.14
CA LYS A 208 12.32 -2.41 9.55
C LYS A 208 11.98 -0.92 9.71
N LYS A 209 12.35 -0.08 8.74
CA LYS A 209 12.04 1.36 8.72
C LYS A 209 10.55 1.64 8.54
N LEU A 210 9.75 0.68 8.05
CA LEU A 210 8.29 0.83 7.91
C LEU A 210 7.62 1.20 9.24
N TRP A 211 8.15 0.74 10.38
CA TRP A 211 7.61 1.07 11.71
C TRP A 211 7.99 2.47 12.21
N LYS A 212 8.91 3.15 11.52
CA LYS A 212 9.34 4.53 11.83
C LYS A 212 8.66 5.58 10.94
N LEU A 213 7.93 5.16 9.92
CA LEU A 213 7.18 6.06 9.05
C LEU A 213 5.92 6.59 9.71
N HIS A 214 5.50 7.79 9.33
CA HIS A 214 4.31 8.44 9.87
C HIS A 214 3.05 8.01 9.12
N TRP A 215 2.56 6.79 9.37
CA TRP A 215 1.39 6.25 8.65
C TRP A 215 0.14 7.11 8.85
N HIS A 216 -0.10 7.61 10.05
CA HIS A 216 -1.22 8.49 10.41
C HIS A 216 -0.75 9.68 11.27
N LYS A 217 -1.60 10.69 11.46
CA LYS A 217 -1.26 11.97 12.13
C LYS A 217 -0.53 11.79 13.46
N ASN A 218 -1.02 10.86 14.27
CA ASN A 218 -0.50 10.61 15.61
C ASN A 218 0.63 9.57 15.69
N TRP A 219 1.14 9.04 14.58
CA TRP A 219 2.02 7.86 14.60
C TRP A 219 3.27 8.07 15.44
N GLN A 220 3.97 9.20 15.24
CA GLN A 220 5.21 9.47 15.96
C GLN A 220 4.97 9.58 17.47
N ARG A 221 3.89 10.26 17.88
CA ARG A 221 3.48 10.38 19.28
C ARG A 221 3.15 9.02 19.89
N ASP A 222 2.33 8.23 19.19
CA ASP A 222 1.75 7.00 19.75
C ASP A 222 2.72 5.81 19.66
N TYR A 223 3.55 5.76 18.61
CA TYR A 223 4.34 4.58 18.22
C TYR A 223 5.80 4.87 17.86
N GLY A 224 6.30 6.11 17.96
CA GLY A 224 7.70 6.42 17.61
C GLY A 224 8.73 5.59 18.40
N GLY A 225 8.40 5.29 19.67
CA GLY A 225 9.17 4.42 20.56
C GLY A 225 8.96 2.92 20.35
N TYR A 226 8.04 2.50 19.47
CA TYR A 226 7.75 1.09 19.24
C TYR A 226 8.98 0.37 18.68
N LYS A 227 9.33 -0.74 19.33
CA LYS A 227 10.41 -1.65 18.96
C LYS A 227 9.83 -3.07 18.91
N PRO A 228 9.43 -3.56 17.73
CA PRO A 228 8.91 -4.91 17.61
C PRO A 228 10.02 -5.94 17.87
N ALA A 229 9.65 -7.09 18.41
CA ALA A 229 10.52 -8.26 18.38
C ALA A 229 10.59 -8.78 16.94
N TRP A 230 11.76 -8.65 16.31
CA TRP A 230 11.94 -9.08 14.93
C TRP A 230 11.96 -10.61 14.83
N PRO A 231 11.16 -11.20 13.93
CA PRO A 231 11.23 -12.63 13.67
C PRO A 231 12.56 -12.99 13.00
N ARG A 232 12.96 -14.26 13.09
CA ARG A 232 14.30 -14.74 12.68
C ARG A 232 14.68 -14.31 11.26
N TRP A 233 13.75 -14.36 10.30
CA TRP A 233 14.04 -13.99 8.91
C TRP A 233 14.32 -12.49 8.73
N MET A 234 13.92 -11.65 9.68
CA MET A 234 14.20 -10.21 9.67
C MET A 234 15.44 -9.82 10.47
N ALA A 235 16.04 -10.74 11.24
CA ALA A 235 17.11 -10.41 12.18
C ALA A 235 18.30 -9.71 11.50
N GLY A 236 18.68 -10.17 10.31
CA GLY A 236 19.82 -9.64 9.55
C GLY A 236 19.59 -8.33 8.80
N PHE A 237 18.37 -7.79 8.76
CA PHE A 237 18.13 -6.50 8.08
C PHE A 237 18.55 -5.31 8.96
N PRO A 238 19.03 -4.20 8.37
CA PRO A 238 19.33 -2.97 9.10
C PRO A 238 18.11 -2.41 9.84
N GLU A 239 18.32 -1.86 11.04
CA GLU A 239 17.26 -1.25 11.85
C GLU A 239 16.78 0.11 11.30
N HIS A 240 17.63 0.86 10.59
CA HIS A 240 17.34 2.18 10.03
C HIS A 240 18.16 2.49 8.78
#